data_AF-A0A511NIT8-F1
#
_entry.id   AF-A0A511NIT8-F1
#
_cell.length_a   1.000
_cell.length_b   1.000
_cell.length_c   1.000
_cell.angle_alpha   90.00
_cell.angle_beta   90.00
_cell.angle_gamma   90.00
#
_symmetry.space_group_name_H-M   'P 1'
#
loop_
_entity.id
_entity.type
_entity.pdbx_description
1 polymer ?
#
loop_
_entity_poly.entity_id
_entity_poly.type
_entity_poly.pdbx_seq_one_letter_code
_entity_poly.pdbx_strand_id
1 'polypeptide(L)'
;MKKLFYLLTFATSSLLFGQIELQKTIDEEVSAYSTNGETYYVTSGWYSKEKFKNIITIKIFNKDFSLYKQFNINVPIGYDLIINKPHTTVNSFILSKGIFDLDNKLDIVISFSKYEDGLSLLKIFNEDGQIVKDFNKEYKFHDGRSEYFLVFHDEVENVNKLLINSLADEYNGRKAFTDIYTLPSKTLSVNDNNIVTNSLKIYPNPVNSTINIDNPNNGTFEVKVFDLNGRLIKSVPFNTNDKNISLNVSDLLKGNYIIKIGNSVTKIIKN
;
A
#
# COMPACT_ATOMS: atom_id res chain seq x y z
N MET A 1 36.73 -9.94 61.89
CA MET A 1 35.37 -9.36 61.84
C MET A 1 35.12 -8.82 60.44
N LYS A 2 34.03 -9.28 59.82
CA LYS A 2 33.55 -8.94 58.48
C LYS A 2 33.21 -7.44 58.39
N LYS A 3 33.58 -6.76 57.30
CA LYS A 3 32.71 -5.76 56.67
C LYS A 3 32.77 -5.90 55.16
N LEU A 4 31.67 -6.45 54.67
CA LEU A 4 31.24 -6.67 53.31
C LEU A 4 30.96 -5.30 52.67
N PHE A 5 31.71 -4.91 51.64
CA PHE A 5 31.30 -3.80 50.77
C PHE A 5 30.22 -4.33 49.83
N TYR A 6 28.98 -3.93 50.07
CA TYR A 6 27.88 -4.12 49.14
C TYR A 6 28.15 -3.23 47.91
N LEU A 7 28.53 -3.84 46.79
CA LEU A 7 28.38 -3.21 45.49
C LEU A 7 26.87 -3.22 45.20
N LEU A 8 26.25 -2.06 45.32
CA LEU A 8 24.88 -1.83 44.86
C LEU A 8 24.90 -1.93 43.33
N THR A 9 24.73 -3.12 42.78
CA THR A 9 24.42 -3.29 41.37
C THR A 9 23.02 -2.72 41.17
N PHE A 10 22.96 -1.46 40.75
CA PHE A 10 21.80 -0.98 40.03
C PHE A 10 21.74 -1.81 38.74
N ALA A 11 20.95 -2.89 38.79
CA ALA A 11 20.32 -3.41 37.59
C ALA A 11 19.42 -2.27 37.10
N THR A 12 19.97 -1.37 36.30
CA THR A 12 19.17 -0.48 35.49
C THR A 12 18.46 -1.39 34.51
N SER A 13 17.26 -1.85 34.88
CA SER A 13 16.22 -2.11 33.91
C SER A 13 15.95 -0.77 33.26
N SER A 14 16.80 -0.38 32.30
CA SER A 14 16.46 0.65 31.36
C SER A 14 15.23 0.13 30.65
N LEU A 15 14.08 0.63 31.06
CA LEU A 15 12.91 0.74 30.22
C LEU A 15 13.44 1.20 28.86
N LEU A 16 13.52 0.28 27.91
CA LEU A 16 13.91 0.54 26.54
C LEU A 16 12.80 1.41 25.97
N PHE A 17 12.90 2.72 26.16
CA PHE A 17 12.17 3.68 25.35
C PHE A 17 12.64 3.42 23.93
N GLY A 18 11.76 2.86 23.08
CA GLY A 18 12.09 2.53 21.70
C GLY A 18 12.63 3.77 21.00
N GLN A 19 13.94 3.80 20.79
CA GLN A 19 14.60 4.86 20.03
C GLN A 19 14.47 4.51 18.55
N ILE A 20 14.42 5.55 17.72
CA ILE A 20 14.45 5.37 16.26
C ILE A 20 15.88 4.94 15.90
N GLU A 21 16.01 3.77 15.28
CA GLU A 21 17.29 3.21 14.85
C GLU A 21 17.36 3.16 13.32
N LEU A 22 18.46 3.67 12.76
CA LEU A 22 18.78 3.48 11.35
C LEU A 22 19.26 2.04 11.14
N GLN A 23 18.48 1.24 10.40
CA GLN A 23 18.87 -0.14 10.07
C GLN A 23 19.79 -0.21 8.83
N LYS A 24 19.52 0.61 7.81
CA LYS A 24 20.25 0.59 6.53
C LYS A 24 20.04 1.89 5.75
N THR A 25 21.09 2.33 5.06
CA THR A 25 20.98 3.25 3.92
C THR A 25 21.13 2.43 2.63
N ILE A 26 20.14 2.54 1.74
CA ILE A 26 20.18 1.98 0.38
C ILE A 26 20.42 3.17 -0.56
N ASP A 27 21.45 3.09 -1.40
CA ASP A 27 21.81 4.16 -2.34
C ASP A 27 20.92 4.16 -3.61
N GLU A 28 19.61 3.95 -3.42
CA GLU A 28 18.56 4.06 -4.43
C GLU A 28 17.19 4.28 -3.76
N GLU A 29 16.26 4.90 -4.47
CA GLU A 29 14.87 5.02 -4.03
C GLU A 29 14.20 3.64 -4.05
N VAL A 30 13.54 3.27 -2.93
CA VAL A 30 12.82 2.00 -2.80
C VAL A 30 11.45 2.20 -2.15
N SER A 31 10.50 1.34 -2.53
CA SER A 31 9.20 1.21 -1.91
C SER A 31 9.06 -0.15 -1.24
N ALA A 32 8.35 -0.20 -0.11
CA ALA A 32 8.18 -1.43 0.66
C ALA A 32 6.90 -2.19 0.27
N TYR A 33 7.03 -3.50 0.11
CA TYR A 33 5.93 -4.46 0.18
C TYR A 33 6.01 -5.17 1.53
N SER A 34 4.92 -5.24 2.28
CA SER A 34 4.88 -5.98 3.55
C SER A 34 3.50 -6.57 3.81
N THR A 35 3.39 -7.90 3.77
CA THR A 35 2.15 -8.65 4.04
C THR A 35 2.49 -9.98 4.69
N ASN A 36 1.72 -10.43 5.68
CA ASN A 36 1.80 -11.79 6.25
C ASN A 36 3.22 -12.27 6.62
N GLY A 37 4.08 -11.36 7.13
CA GLY A 37 5.44 -11.69 7.55
C GLY A 37 6.49 -11.68 6.43
N GLU A 38 6.08 -11.53 5.18
CA GLU A 38 6.97 -11.24 4.06
C GLU A 38 7.23 -9.73 3.98
N THR A 39 8.46 -9.33 3.69
CA THR A 39 8.80 -7.94 3.44
C THR A 39 9.88 -7.84 2.38
N TYR A 40 9.61 -7.00 1.37
CA TYR A 40 10.54 -6.69 0.30
C TYR A 40 10.66 -5.18 0.13
N TYR A 41 11.83 -4.73 -0.30
CA TYR A 41 12.06 -3.36 -0.75
C TYR A 41 12.33 -3.40 -2.25
N VAL A 42 11.57 -2.66 -3.04
CA VAL A 42 11.63 -2.70 -4.51
C VAL A 42 12.05 -1.34 -5.02
N THR A 43 12.99 -1.29 -5.96
CA THR A 43 13.39 -0.06 -6.67
C THR A 43 12.16 0.73 -7.11
N SER A 44 12.12 2.01 -6.78
CA SER A 44 11.01 2.92 -7.07
C SER A 44 11.52 4.30 -7.43
N GLY A 45 10.72 5.12 -8.10
CA GLY A 45 11.06 6.49 -8.44
C GLY A 45 10.66 6.84 -9.87
N TRP A 46 11.22 7.95 -10.36
CA TRP A 46 11.10 8.38 -11.76
C TRP A 46 12.50 8.47 -12.33
N TYR A 47 12.70 7.75 -13.43
CA TYR A 47 13.96 7.63 -14.12
C TYR A 47 13.81 8.17 -15.55
N SER A 48 14.62 9.17 -15.87
CA SER A 48 14.64 9.77 -17.20
C SER A 48 15.45 8.94 -18.18
N LYS A 49 14.93 8.72 -19.38
CA LYS A 49 15.61 7.96 -20.45
C LYS A 49 16.99 8.52 -20.78
N GLU A 50 17.16 9.85 -20.74
CA GLU A 50 18.41 10.54 -21.10
C GLU A 50 19.54 10.20 -20.14
N LYS A 51 19.20 9.95 -18.87
CA LYS A 51 20.17 9.59 -17.83
C LYS A 51 20.53 8.09 -17.84
N PHE A 52 19.60 7.23 -18.25
CA PHE A 52 19.74 5.77 -18.12
C PHE A 52 19.84 5.01 -19.46
N LYS A 53 20.07 5.69 -20.59
CA LYS A 53 20.24 5.05 -21.92
C LYS A 53 19.15 4.03 -22.26
N ASN A 54 17.89 4.32 -21.89
CA ASN A 54 16.71 3.47 -22.08
C ASN A 54 16.68 2.14 -21.30
N ILE A 55 17.66 1.82 -20.45
CA ILE A 55 17.65 0.57 -19.67
C ILE A 55 17.78 0.89 -18.18
N ILE A 56 16.83 0.40 -17.39
CA ILE A 56 16.84 0.56 -15.93
C ILE A 56 16.77 -0.82 -15.28
N THR A 57 17.61 -1.04 -14.28
CA THR A 57 17.60 -2.27 -13.47
C THR A 57 16.68 -2.07 -12.28
N ILE A 58 15.64 -2.90 -12.19
CA ILE A 58 14.80 -3.01 -11.00
C ILE A 58 15.44 -4.04 -10.07
N LYS A 59 15.61 -3.67 -8.80
CA LYS A 59 16.12 -4.54 -7.75
C LYS A 59 15.03 -4.76 -6.70
N ILE A 60 15.05 -5.95 -6.15
CA ILE A 60 14.19 -6.37 -5.05
C ILE A 60 15.13 -6.83 -3.94
N PHE A 61 14.98 -6.28 -2.75
CA PHE A 61 15.74 -6.64 -1.56
C PHE A 61 14.83 -7.35 -0.56
N ASN A 62 15.41 -8.31 0.15
CA ASN A 62 14.76 -8.98 1.28
C ASN A 62 14.63 -8.03 2.48
N LYS A 63 13.91 -8.48 3.52
CA LYS A 63 13.79 -7.78 4.82
C LYS A 63 15.15 -7.42 5.45
N ASP A 64 16.17 -8.25 5.24
CA ASP A 64 17.54 -8.04 5.74
C ASP A 64 18.40 -7.16 4.80
N PHE A 65 17.78 -6.55 3.79
CA PHE A 65 18.38 -5.69 2.77
C PHE A 65 19.36 -6.39 1.81
N SER A 66 19.45 -7.73 1.86
CA SER A 66 20.18 -8.49 0.85
C SER A 66 19.43 -8.45 -0.49
N LEU A 67 20.16 -8.43 -1.61
CA LEU A 67 19.56 -8.49 -2.94
C LEU A 67 18.85 -9.86 -3.11
N TYR A 68 17.54 -9.82 -3.34
CA TYR A 68 16.72 -10.98 -3.65
C TYR A 68 16.74 -11.28 -5.15
N LYS A 69 16.33 -10.30 -5.96
CA LYS A 69 16.23 -10.41 -7.42
C LYS A 69 16.53 -9.08 -8.09
N GLN A 70 16.90 -9.15 -9.36
CA GLN A 70 16.96 -7.97 -10.22
C GLN A 70 16.66 -8.33 -11.67
N PHE A 71 16.08 -7.39 -12.41
CA PHE A 71 15.82 -7.53 -13.83
C PHE A 71 15.89 -6.17 -14.53
N ASN A 72 16.12 -6.19 -15.84
CA ASN A 72 16.23 -4.98 -16.64
C ASN A 72 14.92 -4.68 -17.35
N ILE A 73 14.53 -3.41 -17.36
CA ILE A 73 13.41 -2.87 -18.12
C ILE A 73 13.94 -2.04 -19.28
N ASN A 74 13.45 -2.34 -20.47
CA ASN A 74 13.64 -1.50 -21.65
C ASN A 74 12.57 -0.42 -21.68
N VAL A 75 12.99 0.83 -21.51
CA VAL A 75 12.13 2.01 -21.60
C VAL A 75 11.84 2.28 -23.08
N PRO A 76 10.56 2.34 -23.51
CA PRO A 76 10.23 2.66 -24.89
C PRO A 76 10.76 4.04 -25.29
N ILE A 77 11.13 4.18 -26.57
CA ILE A 77 11.64 5.44 -27.12
C ILE A 77 10.59 6.54 -26.92
N GLY A 78 11.01 7.67 -26.34
CA GLY A 78 10.11 8.79 -26.06
C GLY A 78 9.57 8.84 -24.63
N TYR A 79 9.73 7.77 -23.86
CA TYR A 79 9.15 7.63 -22.53
C TYR A 79 10.21 7.70 -21.43
N ASP A 80 9.80 8.16 -20.26
CA ASP A 80 10.48 7.97 -18.99
C ASP A 80 9.82 6.83 -18.20
N LEU A 81 10.54 6.29 -17.21
CA LEU A 81 10.04 5.21 -16.37
C LEU A 81 9.58 5.74 -15.01
N ILE A 82 8.40 5.35 -14.57
CA ILE A 82 7.87 5.63 -13.23
C ILE A 82 7.50 4.29 -12.58
N ILE A 83 8.09 4.03 -11.42
CA ILE A 83 7.81 2.86 -10.59
C ILE A 83 7.43 3.37 -9.20
N ASN A 84 6.22 3.07 -8.73
CA ASN A 84 5.76 3.32 -7.35
C ASN A 84 6.37 4.58 -6.69
N LYS A 85 6.24 5.78 -7.28
CA LYS A 85 6.96 6.99 -6.84
C LYS A 85 6.16 7.75 -5.77
N PRO A 86 6.59 7.78 -4.50
CA PRO A 86 5.84 8.41 -3.42
C PRO A 86 6.29 9.86 -3.22
N HIS A 87 6.21 10.72 -4.25
CA HIS A 87 6.36 12.16 -4.06
C HIS A 87 5.03 12.83 -4.41
N THR A 88 4.40 13.40 -3.37
CA THR A 88 3.11 14.10 -3.38
C THR A 88 1.98 13.33 -4.05
N THR A 89 1.17 12.62 -3.26
CA THR A 89 -0.22 12.22 -3.57
C THR A 89 -0.54 11.41 -4.84
N VAL A 90 0.40 11.06 -5.74
CA VAL A 90 0.16 10.12 -6.87
C VAL A 90 0.73 8.73 -6.61
N ASN A 91 -0.01 7.73 -7.08
CA ASN A 91 0.51 6.47 -7.60
C ASN A 91 1.48 5.71 -6.68
N SER A 92 1.01 5.35 -5.49
CA SER A 92 1.47 4.09 -4.89
C SER A 92 0.96 2.95 -5.74
N PHE A 93 1.64 2.68 -6.85
CA PHE A 93 1.42 1.50 -7.66
C PHE A 93 1.48 0.28 -6.74
N ILE A 94 0.48 -0.58 -6.85
CA ILE A 94 0.33 -1.73 -5.98
C ILE A 94 1.53 -2.65 -6.22
N LEU A 95 2.43 -2.75 -5.24
CA LEU A 95 3.22 -3.96 -5.08
C LEU A 95 2.28 -4.98 -4.48
N SER A 96 2.03 -6.07 -5.20
CA SER A 96 1.12 -7.13 -4.76
C SER A 96 1.69 -8.50 -5.05
N LYS A 97 1.13 -9.51 -4.42
CA LYS A 97 1.22 -10.89 -4.90
C LYS A 97 -0.20 -11.42 -5.07
N GLY A 98 -0.46 -12.16 -6.14
CA GLY A 98 -1.73 -12.86 -6.32
C GLY A 98 -2.96 -11.97 -6.58
N ILE A 99 -2.75 -10.69 -6.95
CA ILE A 99 -3.84 -9.76 -7.28
C ILE A 99 -4.05 -9.69 -8.80
N PHE A 100 -2.97 -9.55 -9.57
CA PHE A 100 -3.06 -9.39 -11.02
C PHE A 100 -2.96 -10.72 -11.78
N ASP A 101 -2.27 -11.69 -11.18
CA ASP A 101 -2.31 -13.08 -11.55
C ASP A 101 -2.50 -13.98 -10.31
N LEU A 102 -2.50 -15.30 -10.49
CA LEU A 102 -2.74 -16.26 -9.42
C LEU A 102 -1.47 -16.85 -8.82
N ASP A 103 -0.29 -16.38 -9.23
CA ASP A 103 0.97 -16.90 -8.73
C ASP A 103 1.36 -16.22 -7.39
N ASN A 104 2.50 -16.62 -6.81
CA ASN A 104 2.99 -16.09 -5.53
C ASN A 104 4.20 -15.16 -5.71
N LYS A 105 4.35 -14.56 -6.88
CA LYS A 105 5.41 -13.63 -7.22
C LYS A 105 4.95 -12.20 -7.00
N LEU A 106 5.89 -11.30 -6.72
CA LEU A 106 5.58 -9.88 -6.68
C LEU A 106 5.21 -9.39 -8.08
N ASP A 107 4.09 -8.69 -8.16
CA ASP A 107 3.67 -7.88 -9.29
C ASP A 107 4.09 -6.43 -9.06
N ILE A 108 4.66 -5.83 -10.10
CA ILE A 108 5.19 -4.48 -10.11
C ILE A 108 4.52 -3.76 -11.28
N VAL A 109 3.63 -2.81 -10.96
CA VAL A 109 3.03 -1.93 -11.98
C VAL A 109 4.02 -0.85 -12.34
N ILE A 110 4.27 -0.72 -13.64
CA ILE A 110 5.22 0.22 -14.23
C ILE A 110 4.48 1.12 -15.21
N SER A 111 4.69 2.43 -15.05
CA SER A 111 4.22 3.43 -15.98
C SER A 111 5.38 3.95 -16.81
N PHE A 112 5.22 3.96 -18.12
CA PHE A 112 6.12 4.62 -19.05
C PHE A 112 5.46 5.92 -19.47
N SER A 113 5.97 7.08 -19.05
CA SER A 113 5.34 8.38 -19.28
C SER A 113 6.10 9.20 -20.33
N LYS A 114 5.40 9.72 -21.33
CA LYS A 114 5.94 10.71 -22.27
C LYS A 114 6.04 12.07 -21.59
N TYR A 115 7.16 12.73 -21.81
CA TYR A 115 7.36 14.11 -21.33
C TYR A 115 6.53 15.12 -22.14
N GLU A 116 6.39 14.91 -23.46
CA GLU A 116 5.80 15.87 -24.40
C GLU A 116 4.30 16.09 -24.15
N ASP A 117 3.55 15.02 -23.93
CA ASP A 117 2.09 15.03 -23.83
C ASP A 117 1.57 14.42 -22.52
N GLY A 118 2.44 13.98 -21.61
CA GLY A 118 2.04 13.38 -20.33
C GLY A 118 1.27 12.07 -20.47
N LEU A 119 1.30 11.42 -21.64
CA LEU A 119 0.65 10.14 -21.85
C LEU A 119 1.52 9.01 -21.34
N SER A 120 0.87 8.06 -20.68
CA SER A 120 1.51 6.94 -20.04
C SER A 120 1.04 5.61 -20.63
N LEU A 121 2.00 4.75 -20.99
CA LEU A 121 1.75 3.32 -21.19
C LEU A 121 1.92 2.61 -19.86
N LEU A 122 1.13 1.57 -19.65
CA LEU A 122 1.14 0.79 -18.42
C LEU A 122 1.47 -0.65 -18.71
N LYS A 123 2.30 -1.24 -17.86
CA LYS A 123 2.57 -2.69 -17.84
C LYS A 123 2.72 -3.18 -16.41
N ILE A 124 2.38 -4.45 -16.20
CA ILE A 124 2.64 -5.17 -14.96
C ILE A 124 3.71 -6.21 -15.25
N PHE A 125 4.75 -6.21 -14.43
CA PHE A 125 5.84 -7.19 -14.48
C PHE A 125 5.85 -7.99 -13.20
N ASN A 126 6.17 -9.28 -13.28
CA ASN A 126 6.46 -10.06 -12.08
C ASN A 126 7.91 -9.85 -11.62
N GLU A 127 8.26 -10.40 -10.46
CA GLU A 127 9.60 -10.31 -9.87
C GLU A 127 10.73 -10.96 -10.70
N ASP A 128 10.39 -11.75 -11.72
CA ASP A 128 11.33 -12.33 -12.67
C ASP A 128 11.51 -11.45 -13.93
N GLY A 129 10.85 -10.30 -14.00
CA GLY A 129 10.86 -9.39 -15.15
C GLY A 129 10.00 -9.84 -16.32
N GLN A 130 9.10 -10.81 -16.12
CA GLN A 130 8.14 -11.23 -17.15
C GLN A 130 6.93 -10.30 -17.16
N ILE A 131 6.40 -10.02 -18.35
CA ILE A 131 5.18 -9.21 -18.49
C ILE A 131 3.97 -10.05 -18.07
N VAL A 132 3.32 -9.66 -16.98
CA VAL A 132 2.04 -10.21 -16.52
C VAL A 132 0.89 -9.60 -17.30
N LYS A 133 0.93 -8.28 -17.51
CA LYS A 133 -0.09 -7.55 -18.27
C LYS A 133 0.50 -6.38 -19.05
N ASP A 134 0.21 -6.33 -20.34
CA ASP A 134 0.34 -5.13 -21.16
C ASP A 134 -1.06 -4.56 -21.42
N PHE A 135 -1.28 -3.30 -21.05
CA PHE A 135 -2.57 -2.64 -21.26
C PHE A 135 -2.73 -2.13 -22.70
N ASN A 136 -1.65 -2.04 -23.48
CA ASN A 136 -1.64 -1.66 -24.91
C ASN A 136 -2.45 -0.38 -25.22
N LYS A 137 -2.45 0.58 -24.31
CA LYS A 137 -3.21 1.82 -24.40
C LYS A 137 -2.51 2.95 -23.66
N GLU A 138 -2.68 4.17 -24.16
CA GLU A 138 -2.18 5.40 -23.53
C GLU A 138 -3.22 5.96 -22.56
N TYR A 139 -2.75 6.33 -21.38
CA TYR A 139 -3.53 6.95 -20.31
C TYR A 139 -2.96 8.32 -19.98
N LYS A 140 -3.82 9.28 -19.65
CA LYS A 140 -3.42 10.58 -19.15
C LYS A 140 -3.62 10.61 -17.63
N PHE A 141 -2.56 10.88 -16.88
CA PHE A 141 -2.60 11.04 -15.42
C PHE A 141 -2.18 12.48 -15.05
N HIS A 142 -2.72 13.01 -13.94
CA HIS A 142 -2.19 14.24 -13.35
C HIS A 142 -1.14 13.87 -12.32
N ASP A 143 -0.08 14.66 -12.27
CA ASP A 143 0.85 14.72 -11.14
C ASP A 143 0.05 14.85 -9.84
N GLY A 144 0.07 13.83 -9.00
CA GLY A 144 -0.47 13.95 -7.64
C GLY A 144 -1.70 13.17 -7.20
N ARG A 145 -2.31 12.21 -7.91
CA ARG A 145 -3.51 11.51 -7.39
C ARG A 145 -3.47 9.99 -7.49
N SER A 146 -3.63 9.31 -6.36
CA SER A 146 -3.79 7.85 -6.25
C SER A 146 -5.10 7.30 -6.82
N GLU A 147 -5.98 8.18 -7.31
CA GLU A 147 -7.33 7.86 -7.80
C GLU A 147 -7.33 7.21 -9.20
N TYR A 148 -6.17 7.15 -9.88
CA TYR A 148 -6.09 6.61 -11.24
C TYR A 148 -6.05 5.09 -11.31
N PHE A 149 -5.72 4.42 -10.21
CA PHE A 149 -5.64 2.97 -10.12
C PHE A 149 -6.34 2.50 -8.86
N LEU A 150 -7.39 1.68 -9.03
CA LEU A 150 -8.13 1.14 -7.91
C LEU A 150 -8.38 -0.35 -8.13
N VAL A 151 -7.90 -1.17 -7.20
CA VAL A 151 -8.34 -2.56 -7.08
C VAL A 151 -9.45 -2.62 -6.04
N PHE A 152 -10.57 -3.24 -6.39
CA PHE A 152 -11.71 -3.42 -5.49
C PHE A 152 -12.35 -4.79 -5.71
N HIS A 153 -13.13 -5.24 -4.72
CA HIS A 153 -13.92 -6.45 -4.83
C HIS A 153 -15.36 -6.11 -5.22
N ASP A 154 -15.87 -6.74 -6.28
CA ASP A 154 -17.28 -6.71 -6.63
C ASP A 154 -17.99 -7.84 -5.85
N GLU A 155 -18.76 -7.49 -4.83
CA GLU A 155 -19.44 -8.46 -3.97
C GLU A 155 -20.54 -9.25 -4.69
N VAL A 156 -21.14 -8.69 -5.75
CA VAL A 156 -22.24 -9.34 -6.47
C VAL A 156 -21.68 -10.40 -7.42
N GLU A 157 -20.62 -10.06 -8.14
CA GLU A 157 -19.95 -10.98 -9.06
C GLU A 157 -18.90 -11.87 -8.36
N ASN A 158 -18.54 -11.55 -7.10
CA ASN A 158 -17.51 -12.20 -6.31
C ASN A 158 -16.15 -12.27 -7.03
N VAL A 159 -15.77 -11.17 -7.67
CA VAL A 159 -14.50 -11.02 -8.41
C VAL A 159 -13.79 -9.75 -8.00
N ASN A 160 -12.47 -9.78 -8.06
CA ASN A 160 -11.69 -8.56 -7.93
C ASN A 160 -11.70 -7.83 -9.29
N LYS A 161 -11.76 -6.50 -9.25
CA LYS A 161 -11.72 -5.64 -10.42
C LYS A 161 -10.61 -4.60 -10.26
N LEU A 162 -9.98 -4.26 -11.38
CA LEU A 162 -9.03 -3.16 -11.51
C LEU A 162 -9.68 -2.07 -12.34
N LEU A 163 -9.70 -0.86 -11.80
CA LEU A 163 -10.16 0.34 -12.46
C LEU A 163 -8.97 1.25 -12.77
N ILE A 164 -8.89 1.72 -14.01
CA ILE A 164 -7.87 2.67 -14.48
C ILE A 164 -8.56 3.91 -15.05
N ASN A 165 -8.37 5.07 -14.42
CA ASN A 165 -8.92 6.34 -14.89
C ASN A 165 -7.91 7.08 -15.76
N SER A 166 -8.32 7.49 -16.97
CA SER A 166 -7.59 8.44 -17.81
C SER A 166 -8.31 9.77 -17.86
N LEU A 167 -7.55 10.85 -17.73
CA LEU A 167 -8.06 12.21 -17.80
C LEU A 167 -8.39 12.63 -19.24
N ALA A 168 -9.20 13.67 -19.34
CA ALA A 168 -9.39 14.41 -20.56
C ALA A 168 -8.15 15.29 -20.86
N ASP A 169 -7.96 15.58 -22.14
CA ASP A 169 -7.05 16.60 -22.65
C ASP A 169 -7.81 17.36 -23.73
N GLU A 170 -8.56 18.37 -23.32
CA GLU A 170 -9.46 19.11 -24.21
C GLU A 170 -8.69 19.82 -25.32
N TYR A 171 -7.47 20.30 -25.05
CA TYR A 171 -6.61 20.94 -26.03
C TYR A 171 -6.25 19.99 -27.17
N ASN A 172 -5.98 18.72 -26.85
CA ASN A 172 -5.66 17.68 -27.82
C ASN A 172 -6.88 16.82 -28.21
N GLY A 173 -8.10 17.25 -27.86
CA GLY A 173 -9.35 16.55 -28.20
C GLY A 173 -9.53 15.18 -27.55
N ARG A 174 -8.83 14.87 -26.45
CA ARG A 174 -8.96 13.59 -25.74
C ARG A 174 -10.04 13.69 -24.66
N LYS A 175 -10.95 12.73 -24.63
CA LYS A 175 -11.97 12.62 -23.58
C LYS A 175 -11.44 11.80 -22.41
N ALA A 176 -11.90 12.12 -21.21
CA ALA A 176 -11.70 11.25 -20.06
C ALA A 176 -12.39 9.91 -20.31
N PHE A 177 -11.78 8.84 -19.80
CA PHE A 177 -12.35 7.49 -19.85
C PHE A 177 -11.87 6.66 -18.66
N THR A 178 -12.58 5.58 -18.39
CA THR A 178 -12.23 4.61 -17.35
C THR A 178 -12.25 3.23 -17.96
N ASP A 179 -11.15 2.50 -17.82
CA ASP A 179 -11.11 1.07 -18.16
C ASP A 179 -11.32 0.26 -16.88
N ILE A 180 -12.12 -0.80 -16.98
CA ILE A 180 -12.42 -1.73 -15.88
C ILE A 180 -12.04 -3.13 -16.33
N TYR A 181 -11.15 -3.76 -15.59
CA TYR A 181 -10.67 -5.12 -15.83
C TYR A 181 -11.18 -6.04 -14.73
N THR A 182 -11.65 -7.22 -15.11
CA THR A 182 -11.83 -8.31 -14.14
C THR A 182 -10.47 -8.94 -13.88
N LEU A 183 -10.11 -9.09 -12.61
CA LEU A 183 -8.89 -9.74 -12.17
C LEU A 183 -9.16 -11.22 -11.91
N PRO A 184 -8.16 -12.10 -12.10
CA PRO A 184 -8.32 -13.49 -11.75
C PRO A 184 -8.53 -13.62 -10.23
N SER A 185 -9.53 -14.41 -9.83
CA SER A 185 -9.77 -14.73 -8.43
C SER A 185 -9.49 -16.22 -8.19
N LYS A 186 -8.76 -16.53 -7.12
CA LYS A 186 -8.90 -17.83 -6.47
C LYS A 186 -10.24 -17.82 -5.73
N THR A 187 -10.99 -18.92 -5.78
CA THR A 187 -12.08 -19.15 -4.82
C THR A 187 -11.47 -19.04 -3.42
N LEU A 188 -11.73 -17.94 -2.73
CA LEU A 188 -11.08 -17.63 -1.46
C LEU A 188 -11.44 -18.70 -0.43
N SER A 189 -10.43 -19.46 0.00
CA SER A 189 -10.43 -19.96 1.37
C SER A 189 -10.31 -18.73 2.28
N VAL A 190 -10.95 -18.77 3.45
CA VAL A 190 -11.16 -17.67 4.41
C VAL A 190 -9.86 -16.98 4.91
N ASN A 191 -8.69 -17.44 4.46
CA ASN A 191 -7.38 -16.96 4.89
C ASN A 191 -6.68 -15.97 3.92
N ASP A 192 -7.17 -15.77 2.69
CA ASP A 192 -6.51 -14.91 1.69
C ASP A 192 -7.13 -13.51 1.57
N ASN A 193 -7.40 -12.86 2.71
CA ASN A 193 -7.82 -11.45 2.74
C ASN A 193 -6.63 -10.48 2.50
N ASN A 194 -5.80 -10.77 1.49
CA ASN A 194 -4.76 -9.88 0.96
C ASN A 194 -5.30 -8.99 -0.17
N ILE A 195 -6.63 -8.84 -0.27
CA ILE A 195 -7.17 -7.69 -0.98
C ILE A 195 -6.72 -6.50 -0.15
N VAL A 196 -6.01 -5.57 -0.80
CA VAL A 196 -5.77 -4.21 -0.31
C VAL A 196 -7.13 -3.54 -0.14
N THR A 197 -7.90 -3.95 0.86
CA THR A 197 -8.87 -3.06 1.49
C THR A 197 -7.99 -1.96 2.05
N ASN A 198 -8.16 -0.71 1.59
CA ASN A 198 -7.49 0.47 2.15
C ASN A 198 -7.45 0.31 3.67
N SER A 199 -6.32 -0.15 4.20
CA SER A 199 -6.24 -0.52 5.61
C SER A 199 -6.36 0.78 6.37
N LEU A 200 -7.37 0.86 7.25
CA LEU A 200 -7.57 2.07 8.03
C LEU A 200 -6.30 2.34 8.82
N LYS A 201 -5.71 3.52 8.62
CA LYS A 201 -4.62 3.99 9.48
C LYS A 201 -5.23 4.33 10.83
N ILE A 202 -5.02 3.43 11.79
CA ILE A 202 -5.54 3.55 13.15
C ILE A 202 -4.38 3.53 14.13
N TYR A 203 -4.38 4.47 15.07
CA TYR A 203 -3.40 4.54 16.13
C TYR A 203 -4.00 5.13 17.42
N PRO A 204 -3.51 4.73 18.60
CA PRO A 204 -2.57 3.63 18.81
C PRO A 204 -3.25 2.27 18.60
N ASN A 205 -2.45 1.26 18.24
CA ASN A 205 -2.84 -0.14 18.26
C ASN A 205 -1.63 -0.96 18.73
N PRO A 206 -1.66 -1.62 19.90
CA PRO A 206 -2.79 -1.77 20.85
C PRO A 206 -3.29 -0.46 21.49
N VAL A 207 -4.54 -0.44 21.95
CA VAL A 207 -5.21 0.74 22.53
C VAL A 207 -5.75 0.49 23.94
N ASN A 208 -5.77 1.53 24.77
CA ASN A 208 -6.41 1.51 26.09
C ASN A 208 -7.79 2.20 26.13
N SER A 209 -7.94 3.39 25.53
CA SER A 209 -9.12 4.23 25.72
C SER A 209 -9.63 4.91 24.46
N THR A 210 -8.75 5.47 23.64
CA THR A 210 -9.14 6.22 22.44
C THR A 210 -8.25 5.83 21.27
N ILE A 211 -8.87 5.54 20.13
CA ILE A 211 -8.18 5.41 18.84
C ILE A 211 -8.42 6.64 17.98
N ASN A 212 -7.43 7.00 17.18
CA ASN A 212 -7.53 7.98 16.11
C ASN A 212 -7.45 7.23 14.78
N ILE A 213 -8.31 7.63 13.85
CA ILE A 213 -8.47 6.99 12.54
C ILE A 213 -8.30 8.09 11.49
N ASP A 214 -7.37 7.91 10.56
CA ASP A 214 -7.33 8.79 9.39
C ASP A 214 -8.57 8.51 8.53
N ASN A 215 -9.33 9.56 8.22
CA ASN A 215 -10.53 9.39 7.41
C ASN A 215 -10.14 8.87 6.02
N PRO A 216 -10.64 7.70 5.59
CA PRO A 216 -10.32 7.15 4.28
C PRO A 216 -10.94 7.93 3.11
N ASN A 217 -11.81 8.92 3.39
CA ASN A 217 -12.56 9.71 2.40
C ASN A 217 -13.32 8.84 1.38
N ASN A 218 -13.88 7.72 1.84
CA ASN A 218 -14.56 6.73 1.00
C ASN A 218 -16.09 6.96 0.89
N GLY A 219 -16.56 8.17 1.18
CA GLY A 219 -17.99 8.54 1.11
C GLY A 219 -18.86 7.93 2.22
N THR A 220 -18.28 7.20 3.17
CA THR A 220 -18.97 6.72 4.38
C THR A 220 -18.60 7.60 5.58
N PHE A 221 -19.58 7.91 6.43
CA PHE A 221 -19.43 8.85 7.56
C PHE A 221 -19.72 8.18 8.90
N GLU A 222 -19.45 6.88 8.97
CA GLU A 222 -19.72 6.06 10.15
C GLU A 222 -18.58 5.07 10.39
N VAL A 223 -18.14 5.00 11.64
CA VAL A 223 -17.21 3.97 12.14
C VAL A 223 -18.02 2.85 12.79
N LYS A 224 -17.82 1.62 12.33
CA LYS A 224 -18.39 0.40 12.92
C LYS A 224 -17.32 -0.41 13.61
N VAL A 225 -17.64 -0.91 14.80
CA VAL A 225 -16.77 -1.76 15.62
C VAL A 225 -17.43 -3.11 15.79
N PHE A 226 -16.73 -4.19 15.46
CA PHE A 226 -17.20 -5.56 15.58
C PHE A 226 -16.29 -6.38 16.51
N ASP A 227 -16.87 -7.35 17.22
CA ASP A 227 -16.09 -8.40 17.86
C ASP A 227 -15.63 -9.46 16.85
N LEU A 228 -14.79 -10.41 17.28
CA LEU A 228 -14.27 -11.48 16.42
C LEU A 228 -15.35 -12.42 15.87
N ASN A 229 -16.53 -12.46 16.47
CA ASN A 229 -17.66 -13.26 15.99
C ASN A 229 -18.50 -12.49 14.96
N GLY A 230 -18.08 -11.28 14.57
CA GLY A 230 -18.80 -10.43 13.61
C GLY A 230 -19.99 -9.70 14.20
N ARG A 231 -20.18 -9.69 15.52
CA ARG A 231 -21.27 -8.94 16.16
C ARG A 231 -20.89 -7.46 16.23
N LEU A 232 -21.80 -6.60 15.76
CA LEU A 232 -21.66 -5.14 15.86
C LEU A 232 -21.74 -4.71 17.33
N ILE A 233 -20.66 -4.09 17.82
CA ILE A 233 -20.53 -3.59 19.20
C ILE A 233 -20.81 -2.09 19.27
N LYS A 234 -20.36 -1.32 18.26
CA LYS A 234 -20.48 0.14 18.26
C LYS A 234 -20.64 0.66 16.84
N SER A 235 -21.43 1.72 16.68
CA SER A 235 -21.60 2.47 15.44
C SER A 235 -21.56 3.95 15.79
N VAL A 236 -20.60 4.70 15.24
CA VAL A 236 -20.37 6.11 15.58
C VAL A 236 -20.27 6.95 14.31
N PRO A 237 -21.17 7.92 14.08
CA PRO A 237 -21.06 8.83 12.95
C PRO A 237 -19.92 9.85 13.15
N PHE A 238 -19.38 10.38 12.06
CA PHE A 238 -18.39 11.47 12.03
C PHE A 238 -18.69 12.47 10.90
N ASN A 239 -18.06 13.65 10.89
CA ASN A 239 -18.37 14.65 9.86
C ASN A 239 -17.63 14.37 8.54
N THR A 240 -18.26 14.73 7.43
CA THR A 240 -17.72 14.51 6.07
C THR A 240 -16.36 15.15 5.81
N ASN A 241 -16.04 16.22 6.55
CA ASN A 241 -14.82 17.02 6.36
C ASN A 241 -13.73 16.70 7.39
N ASP A 242 -13.97 15.77 8.33
CA ASP A 242 -13.00 15.43 9.36
C ASP A 242 -11.84 14.67 8.72
N LYS A 243 -10.62 15.20 8.81
CA LYS A 243 -9.41 14.50 8.34
C LYS A 243 -9.03 13.35 9.27
N ASN A 244 -9.39 13.43 10.54
CA ASN A 244 -9.10 12.45 11.57
C ASN A 244 -10.33 12.24 12.46
N ILE A 245 -10.64 10.99 12.77
CA ILE A 245 -11.79 10.56 13.55
C ILE A 245 -11.29 10.01 14.88
N SER A 246 -11.75 10.58 15.99
CA SER A 246 -11.42 10.09 17.32
C SER A 246 -12.55 9.23 17.88
N LEU A 247 -12.25 7.99 18.23
CA LEU A 247 -13.21 7.03 18.76
C LEU A 247 -12.80 6.57 20.16
N ASN A 248 -13.68 6.79 21.14
CA ASN A 248 -13.54 6.21 22.46
C ASN A 248 -13.95 4.73 22.46
N VAL A 249 -13.03 3.87 22.90
CA VAL A 249 -13.12 2.41 23.03
C VAL A 249 -12.82 1.94 24.46
N SER A 250 -12.88 2.84 25.44
CA SER A 250 -12.56 2.55 26.84
C SER A 250 -13.55 1.57 27.49
N ASP A 251 -14.78 1.55 26.97
CA ASP A 251 -15.87 0.65 27.32
C ASP A 251 -15.69 -0.78 26.78
N LEU A 252 -14.77 -1.00 25.83
CA LEU A 252 -14.50 -2.32 25.28
C LEU A 252 -13.68 -3.16 26.28
N LEU A 253 -14.07 -4.43 26.44
CA LEU A 253 -13.28 -5.40 27.17
C LEU A 253 -11.97 -5.68 26.44
N LYS A 254 -10.95 -6.16 27.18
CA LYS A 254 -9.68 -6.59 26.60
C LYS A 254 -9.92 -7.66 25.55
N GLY A 255 -9.33 -7.49 24.37
CA GLY A 255 -9.56 -8.42 23.27
C GLY A 255 -9.29 -7.84 21.89
N ASN A 256 -9.61 -8.62 20.86
CA ASN A 256 -9.46 -8.22 19.47
C ASN A 256 -10.79 -7.70 18.93
N TYR A 257 -10.73 -6.61 18.16
CA TYR A 257 -11.88 -6.02 17.50
C TYR A 257 -11.56 -5.68 16.06
N ILE A 258 -12.61 -5.60 15.23
CA ILE A 258 -12.53 -5.17 13.85
C ILE A 258 -13.18 -3.79 13.72
N ILE A 259 -12.45 -2.83 13.17
CA ILE A 259 -12.95 -1.49 12.85
C ILE A 259 -13.21 -1.41 11.35
N LYS A 260 -14.38 -0.91 10.97
CA LYS A 260 -14.80 -0.75 9.57
C LYS A 260 -15.35 0.66 9.32
N ILE A 261 -14.92 1.28 8.23
CA ILE A 261 -15.50 2.52 7.67
C ILE A 261 -15.69 2.25 6.18
N GLY A 262 -16.93 2.17 5.70
CA GLY A 262 -17.22 1.75 4.32
C GLY A 262 -16.61 0.37 4.04
N ASN A 263 -15.78 0.26 2.99
CA ASN A 263 -15.06 -0.97 2.63
C ASN A 263 -13.67 -1.11 3.28
N SER A 264 -13.24 -0.10 4.04
CA SER A 264 -11.95 -0.10 4.73
C SER A 264 -12.09 -0.79 6.08
N VAL A 265 -11.23 -1.79 6.34
CA VAL A 265 -11.26 -2.60 7.55
C VAL A 265 -9.87 -2.64 8.18
N THR A 266 -9.80 -2.67 9.51
CA THR A 266 -8.56 -3.00 10.23
C THR A 266 -8.85 -3.68 11.56
N LYS A 267 -7.89 -4.44 12.06
CA LYS A 267 -7.97 -5.11 13.36
C LYS A 267 -7.26 -4.25 14.42
N ILE A 268 -7.90 -4.10 15.59
CA ILE A 268 -7.29 -3.47 16.77
C ILE A 268 -7.21 -4.45 17.95
N ILE A 269 -6.23 -4.24 18.82
CA ILE A 269 -6.04 -4.95 20.08
C ILE A 269 -6.34 -3.99 21.23
N LYS A 270 -7.38 -4.30 22.03
CA LYS A 270 -7.74 -3.57 23.24
C LYS A 270 -7.04 -4.21 24.45
N ASN A 271 -6.25 -3.39 25.16
CA ASN A 271 -5.55 -3.76 26.38
C ASN A 271 -6.38 -3.63 27.65
#